data_AF-A0A3D3NT57-F1
#
_entry.id   AF-A0A3D3NT57-F1
#
_cell.length_a   1.000
_cell.length_b   1.000
_cell.length_c   1.000
_cell.angle_alpha   90.00
_cell.angle_beta   90.00
_cell.angle_gamma   90.00
#
_symmetry.space_group_name_H-M   'P 1'
#
loop_
_entity.id
_entity.type
_entity.pdbx_description
1 polymer ?
#
loop_
_entity_poly.entity_id
_entity_poly.type
_entity_poly.pdbx_seq_one_letter_code
_entity_poly.pdbx_strand_id
1 'polypeptide(L)'
;MSLTRKILRGSTLNLVDHAARILAMLVVTPLMVTKLGLEGYGIWLVLTAAVSFLNLLDGGITLSGTRYLARALGGKDAEAAGLVTGTLRWLYRRIGLGCAVAT
;
A
#
# COMPACT_ATOMS: atom_id res chain seq x y z
N MET A 1 2.89 29.93 4.68
CA MET A 1 2.47 29.35 3.37
C MET A 1 0.98 29.06 3.41
N SER A 2 0.19 29.59 2.47
CA SER A 2 -1.28 29.48 2.51
C SER A 2 -1.77 28.03 2.47
N LEU A 3 -2.82 27.73 3.23
CA LEU A 3 -3.44 26.40 3.36
C LEU A 3 -3.80 25.80 1.98
N THR A 4 -4.28 26.64 1.07
CA THR A 4 -4.63 26.31 -0.32
C THR A 4 -3.45 25.73 -1.09
N ARG A 5 -2.24 26.31 -0.94
CA ARG A 5 -1.04 25.82 -1.63
C ARG A 5 -0.58 24.45 -1.10
N LYS A 6 -0.75 24.18 0.19
CA LYS A 6 -0.44 22.86 0.78
C LYS A 6 -1.41 21.78 0.29
N ILE A 7 -2.70 22.09 0.25
CA ILE A 7 -3.73 21.17 -0.25
C ILE A 7 -3.51 20.89 -1.74
N LEU A 8 -3.34 21.94 -2.55
CA LEU A 8 -3.03 21.78 -3.99
C LEU A 8 -1.77 20.95 -4.24
N ARG A 9 -0.70 21.16 -3.45
CA ARG A 9 0.52 20.34 -3.55
C ARG A 9 0.28 18.88 -3.17
N GLY A 10 -0.48 18.61 -2.11
CA GLY A 10 -0.82 17.24 -1.70
C GLY A 10 -1.69 16.53 -2.75
N SER A 11 -2.71 17.20 -3.27
CA SER A 11 -3.60 16.65 -4.30
C SER A 11 -2.87 16.41 -5.63
N THR A 12 -2.01 17.34 -6.06
CA THR A 12 -1.21 17.16 -7.29
C THR A 12 -0.23 16.00 -7.16
N LEU A 13 0.41 15.82 -6.00
CA LEU A 13 1.27 14.65 -5.76
C LEU A 13 0.49 13.34 -5.81
N ASN A 14 -0.71 13.27 -5.22
CA ASN A 14 -1.58 12.10 -5.32
C ASN A 14 -1.99 11.80 -6.78
N LEU A 15 -2.31 12.84 -7.55
CA LEU A 15 -2.67 12.69 -8.96
C LEU A 15 -1.49 12.17 -9.78
N VAL A 16 -0.28 12.67 -9.52
CA VAL A 16 0.95 12.19 -10.17
C VAL A 16 1.23 10.74 -9.81
N ASP A 17 1.05 10.32 -8.55
CA ASP A 17 1.19 8.91 -8.15
C ASP A 17 0.20 8.01 -8.91
N HIS A 18 -1.06 8.42 -9.01
CA HIS A 18 -2.08 7.67 -9.75
C HIS A 18 -1.74 7.59 -11.24
N ALA A 19 -1.34 8.70 -11.86
CA ALA A 19 -0.92 8.72 -13.26
C ALA A 19 0.30 7.81 -13.49
N ALA A 20 1.31 7.86 -12.60
CA ALA A 20 2.49 7.01 -12.69
C ALA A 20 2.14 5.52 -12.58
N ARG A 21 1.23 5.14 -11.67
CA ARG A 21 0.72 3.77 -11.54
C ARG A 21 0.02 3.29 -12.81
N ILE A 22 -0.84 4.13 -13.41
CA ILE A 22 -1.54 3.80 -14.66
C ILE A 22 -0.53 3.58 -15.79
N LEU A 23 0.43 4.50 -15.95
CA LEU A 23 1.48 4.38 -16.97
C LEU A 23 2.34 3.13 -16.77
N ALA A 24 2.69 2.81 -15.52
CA ALA A 24 3.41 1.58 -15.21
C ALA A 24 2.60 0.35 -15.63
N MET A 25 1.30 0.30 -15.33
CA MET A 25 0.43 -0.84 -15.71
C MET A 25 0.28 -0.97 -17.23
N LEU A 26 0.25 0.14 -17.97
CA LEU A 26 0.22 0.13 -19.44
C LEU A 26 1.48 -0.47 -20.06
N VAL A 27 2.62 -0.41 -19.37
CA VAL A 27 3.89 -1.02 -19.81
C VAL A 27 4.02 -2.47 -19.30
N VAL A 28 3.65 -2.71 -18.04
CA VAL A 28 3.78 -4.04 -17.41
C VAL A 28 2.84 -5.06 -18.04
N THR A 29 1.59 -4.66 -18.36
CA THR A 29 0.60 -5.57 -18.95
C THR A 29 1.07 -6.19 -20.29
N PRO A 30 1.48 -5.41 -21.31
CA PRO A 30 1.99 -5.99 -22.55
C PRO A 30 3.30 -6.74 -22.37
N LEU A 31 4.18 -6.33 -21.45
CA LEU A 31 5.39 -7.09 -21.11
C LEU A 31 5.05 -8.47 -20.53
N MET A 32 4.06 -8.55 -19.64
CA MET A 32 3.59 -9.82 -19.08
C MET A 32 2.98 -10.70 -20.16
N VAL A 33 2.09 -10.16 -21.00
CA VAL A 33 1.47 -10.93 -22.10
C VAL A 33 2.53 -11.42 -23.11
N THR A 34 3.53 -10.62 -23.44
CA THR A 34 4.59 -11.03 -24.39
C THR A 34 5.56 -12.06 -23.80
N LYS A 35 5.82 -12.04 -22.50
CA LYS A 35 6.76 -12.97 -21.83
C LYS A 35 6.10 -14.26 -21.33
N LEU A 36 4.87 -14.18 -20.84
CA LEU A 36 4.13 -15.28 -20.22
C LEU A 36 3.05 -15.86 -21.15
N GLY A 37 2.74 -15.19 -22.25
CA GLY A 37 1.57 -15.50 -23.07
C GLY A 37 0.25 -15.10 -22.39
N LEU A 38 -0.85 -15.29 -23.10
CA LEU A 38 -2.20 -15.05 -22.59
C LEU A 38 -2.55 -15.96 -21.41
N GLU A 39 -2.18 -17.25 -21.49
CA GLU A 39 -2.46 -18.24 -20.46
C GLU A 39 -1.70 -17.92 -19.15
N GLY A 40 -0.39 -17.66 -19.24
CA GLY A 40 0.42 -17.31 -18.07
C GLY A 40 0.00 -15.99 -17.43
N TYR A 41 -0.39 -14.99 -18.23
CA TYR A 41 -0.97 -13.75 -17.70
C TYR A 41 -2.33 -13.99 -17.03
N GLY A 42 -3.15 -14.90 -17.56
CA GLY A 42 -4.41 -15.30 -16.92
C GLY A 42 -4.20 -15.92 -15.54
N ILE A 43 -3.23 -16.83 -15.40
CA ILE A 43 -2.86 -17.41 -14.10
C ILE A 43 -2.36 -16.33 -13.14
N TRP A 44 -1.50 -15.43 -13.63
CA TRP A 44 -1.00 -14.29 -12.84
C TRP A 44 -2.14 -13.42 -12.30
N LEU A 45 -3.16 -13.12 -13.12
CA LEU A 45 -4.33 -12.35 -12.68
C LEU A 45 -5.10 -13.07 -11.57
N VAL A 46 -5.33 -14.37 -11.69
CA VAL A 46 -6.04 -15.16 -10.67
C VAL A 46 -5.26 -15.16 -9.34
N LEU A 47 -3.94 -15.38 -9.39
CA LEU A 47 -3.07 -15.34 -8.21
C LEU A 47 -3.08 -13.95 -7.58
N THR A 48 -2.98 -12.89 -8.39
CA THR A 48 -2.99 -11.50 -7.90
C THR A 48 -4.33 -11.16 -7.25
N ALA A 49 -5.45 -11.63 -7.80
CA ALA A 49 -6.78 -11.46 -7.21
C ALA A 49 -6.87 -12.18 -5.85
N ALA A 50 -6.38 -13.42 -5.75
CA ALA A 50 -6.33 -14.15 -4.48
C ALA A 50 -5.50 -13.41 -3.42
N VAL A 51 -4.30 -12.93 -3.79
CA VAL A 51 -3.45 -12.12 -2.89
C VAL A 51 -4.14 -10.81 -2.51
N SER A 52 -4.90 -10.18 -3.41
CA SER A 52 -5.65 -8.96 -3.12
C SER A 52 -6.74 -9.19 -2.07
N PHE A 53 -7.41 -10.34 -2.08
CA PHE A 53 -8.33 -10.72 -1.00
C PHE A 53 -7.60 -10.95 0.33
N LEU A 54 -6.40 -11.54 0.31
CA LEU A 54 -5.59 -11.70 1.53
C LEU A 54 -5.16 -10.35 2.12
N ASN A 55 -4.88 -9.36 1.30
CA ASN A 55 -4.58 -8.00 1.78
C ASN A 55 -5.76 -7.39 2.56
N LEU A 56 -7.00 -7.79 2.27
CA LEU A 56 -8.17 -7.32 3.02
C LEU A 56 -8.25 -7.93 4.44
N LEU A 57 -7.58 -9.07 4.69
CA LEU A 57 -7.57 -9.72 6.00
C LEU A 57 -6.86 -8.88 7.08
N ASP A 58 -6.02 -7.93 6.69
CA ASP A 58 -5.43 -6.98 7.64
C ASP A 58 -6.46 -5.94 8.15
N GLY A 59 -7.72 -5.98 7.68
CA GLY A 59 -8.81 -5.13 8.15
C GLY A 59 -8.58 -3.64 7.94
N GLY A 60 -7.66 -3.25 7.06
CA GLY A 60 -7.28 -1.85 6.85
C GLY A 60 -6.30 -1.31 7.90
N ILE A 61 -5.58 -2.18 8.62
CA ILE A 61 -4.47 -1.78 9.50
C ILE A 61 -3.43 -0.98 8.72
N THR A 62 -3.06 -1.41 7.51
CA THR A 62 -2.10 -0.68 6.66
C THR A 62 -2.57 0.76 6.38
N LEU A 63 -3.83 0.91 5.98
CA LEU A 63 -4.42 2.20 5.62
C LEU A 63 -4.52 3.12 6.84
N SER A 64 -5.04 2.59 7.95
CA SER A 64 -5.19 3.31 9.21
C SER A 64 -3.83 3.73 9.77
N GLY A 65 -2.86 2.82 9.79
CA GLY A 65 -1.50 3.07 10.23
C GLY A 65 -0.84 4.21 9.47
N THR A 66 -0.92 4.19 8.14
CA THR A 66 -0.39 5.26 7.28
C THR A 66 -1.06 6.60 7.59
N ARG A 67 -2.38 6.63 7.79
CA ARG A 67 -3.12 7.84 8.14
C ARG A 67 -2.72 8.42 9.49
N TYR A 68 -2.62 7.59 10.53
CA TYR A 68 -2.21 8.04 11.87
C TYR A 68 -0.75 8.51 11.89
N LEU A 69 0.13 7.79 11.19
CA LEU A 69 1.54 8.18 11.06
C LEU A 69 1.68 9.51 10.32
N ALA A 70 0.99 9.69 9.19
CA ALA A 70 0.99 10.94 8.44
C ALA A 70 0.49 12.13 9.28
N ARG A 71 -0.52 11.90 10.13
CA ARG A 71 -1.03 12.92 11.07
C ARG A 71 0.02 13.28 12.14
N ALA A 72 0.66 12.29 12.75
CA ALA A 72 1.70 12.49 13.75
C ALA A 72 2.91 13.26 13.16
N LEU A 73 3.38 12.84 11.99
CA LEU A 73 4.47 13.51 11.26
C LEU A 73 4.09 14.94 10.85
N GLY A 74 2.86 15.15 10.37
CA GLY A 74 2.35 16.48 10.02
C GLY A 74 2.24 17.42 11.22
N GLY A 75 1.98 16.88 12.41
CA GLY A 75 1.97 17.59 13.69
C GLY A 75 3.36 17.77 14.33
N LYS A 76 4.41 17.18 13.75
CA LYS A 76 5.77 17.08 14.33
C LYS A 76 5.80 16.40 15.72
N ASP A 77 4.85 15.51 15.97
CA ASP A 77 4.77 14.74 17.21
C ASP A 77 5.53 13.42 17.05
N ALA A 78 6.78 13.41 17.52
CA ALA A 78 7.67 12.27 17.43
C ALA A 78 7.22 11.10 18.34
N GLU A 79 6.58 11.39 19.46
CA GLU A 79 6.10 10.38 20.40
C GLU A 79 4.91 9.63 19.79
N ALA A 80 3.91 10.36 19.26
CA ALA A 80 2.79 9.75 18.56
C ALA A 80 3.23 8.94 17.33
N ALA A 81 4.24 9.41 16.58
CA ALA A 81 4.81 8.64 15.47
C ALA A 81 5.48 7.33 15.95
N GLY A 82 6.19 7.38 17.08
CA GLY A 82 6.79 6.21 17.73
C GLY A 82 5.73 5.19 18.17
N LEU A 83 4.63 5.64 18.77
CA LEU A 83 3.53 4.78 19.19
C LEU A 83 2.87 4.09 17.99
N VAL A 84 2.52 4.84 16.94
CA VAL A 84 1.90 4.26 15.73
C VAL A 84 2.81 3.20 15.09
N THR A 85 4.09 3.52 14.91
CA THR A 85 5.04 2.56 14.31
C THR A 85 5.30 1.34 15.20
N GLY A 86 5.36 1.52 16.52
CA GLY A 86 5.48 0.44 17.50
C GLY A 86 4.27 -0.50 17.46
N THR A 87 3.06 0.03 17.47
CA THR A 87 1.81 -0.75 17.39
C THR A 87 1.70 -1.51 16.08
N LEU A 88 1.99 -0.88 14.93
CA LEU A 88 1.99 -1.54 13.63
C LEU A 88 3.01 -2.69 13.60
N ARG A 89 4.24 -2.44 14.05
CA ARG A 89 5.30 -3.47 14.10
C ARG A 89 4.88 -4.65 14.98
N TRP A 90 4.28 -4.38 16.14
CA TRP A 90 3.80 -5.42 17.04
C TRP A 90 2.69 -6.27 16.38
N LEU A 91 1.72 -5.64 15.73
CA LEU A 91 0.61 -6.33 15.04
C LEU A 91 1.11 -7.20 13.90
N TYR A 92 1.90 -6.66 12.96
CA TYR A 92 2.42 -7.43 11.83
C TYR A 92 3.35 -8.56 12.28
N ARG A 93 4.12 -8.38 13.37
CA ARG A 93 4.92 -9.47 13.94
C ARG A 93 4.05 -10.62 14.45
N ARG A 94 2.90 -10.34 15.07
CA ARG A 94 1.99 -11.39 15.55
C ARG A 94 1.28 -12.11 14.40
N ILE A 95 0.86 -11.37 13.38
CA ILE A 95 0.30 -11.97 12.16
C ILE A 95 1.34 -12.89 11.50
N GLY A 96 2.57 -12.41 11.31
CA GLY A 96 3.66 -13.19 10.73
C GLY A 96 4.00 -14.45 11.53
N LEU A 97 4.10 -14.35 12.86
CA LEU A 97 4.31 -15.52 13.72
C LEU A 97 3.13 -16.51 13.66
N GLY A 98 1.89 -16.01 13.60
CA GLY A 98 0.71 -16.85 13.45
C GLY A 98 0.72 -17.66 12.15
N CYS A 99 1.11 -17.03 11.04
CA CYS A 99 1.28 -17.72 9.76
C CYS A 99 2.42 -18.76 9.79
N ALA A 100 3.55 -18.43 10.43
CA ALA A 100 4.69 -19.35 10.52
C ALA A 100 4.42 -20.60 11.37
N VAL A 101 3.55 -20.51 12.38
CA VAL A 101 3.16 -21.66 13.23
C VAL A 101 2.07 -22.51 12.58
N ALA A 102 1.28 -21.94 11.66
CA ALA A 102 0.22 -22.63 10.94
C ALA A 102 0.70 -23.42 9.70
N THR A 103 1.99 -23.35 9.37
CA THR A 103 2.64 -24.06 8.25
C THR A 103 3.44 -25.24 8.79
#